data_AF-A0A2L0LNZ0-F1
#
_entry.id   AF-A0A2L0LNZ0-F1
#
_cell.length_a   1.000
_cell.length_b   1.000
_cell.length_c   1.000
_cell.angle_alpha   90.00
_cell.angle_beta   90.00
_cell.angle_gamma   90.00
#
_symmetry.space_group_name_H-M   'P 1'
#
loop_
_entity.id
_entity.type
_entity.pdbx_description
1 polymer ?
#
loop_
_entity_poly.entity_id
_entity_poly.type
_entity_poly.pdbx_seq_one_letter_code
_entity_poly.pdbx_strand_id
1 'polypeptide(L)' 'MPALYVMIPAALLLVGIAVYIFFWAVDSGQYDDLEGPAHSILFDDQDPCHQAAVKPEGEKPKDQDTIPRA' A
#
# COMPACT_ATOMS: atom_id res chain seq x y z
N MET A 1 -11.03 -10.00 -52.74
CA MET A 1 -10.76 -10.02 -51.29
C MET A 1 -10.44 -8.60 -50.77
N PRO A 2 -11.42 -7.71 -50.66
CA PRO A 2 -11.19 -6.30 -50.26
C PRO A 2 -11.04 -6.08 -48.75
N ALA A 3 -11.46 -7.05 -47.91
CA ALA A 3 -11.50 -6.90 -46.45
C ALA A 3 -10.12 -6.58 -45.82
N LEU A 4 -9.04 -7.11 -46.39
CA LEU A 4 -7.67 -6.86 -45.91
C LEU A 4 -7.30 -5.39 -45.95
N TYR A 5 -7.78 -4.62 -46.94
CA TYR A 5 -7.50 -3.19 -47.05
C TYR A 5 -8.14 -2.36 -45.93
N VAL A 6 -9.17 -2.89 -45.28
CA VAL A 6 -9.84 -2.23 -44.14
C VAL A 6 -9.30 -2.77 -42.82
N MET A 7 -9.09 -4.09 -42.72
CA MET A 7 -8.66 -4.71 -41.47
C MET A 7 -7.21 -4.38 -41.09
N ILE A 8 -6.29 -4.28 -42.05
CA ILE A 8 -4.89 -3.94 -41.76
C ILE A 8 -4.76 -2.55 -41.11
N PRO A 9 -5.28 -1.46 -41.70
CA PRO A 9 -5.20 -0.14 -41.07
C PRO A 9 -6.02 -0.05 -39.78
N ALA A 10 -7.18 -0.71 -39.69
CA ALA A 10 -7.96 -0.76 -38.46
C ALA A 10 -7.18 -1.43 -37.30
N ALA A 11 -6.48 -2.53 -37.59
CA ALA A 11 -5.63 -3.22 -36.62
C ALA A 11 -4.44 -2.36 -36.19
N LEU A 12 -3.75 -1.70 -37.13
CA LEU A 12 -2.65 -0.78 -36.82
C LEU A 12 -3.12 0.39 -35.94
N LEU A 13 -4.30 0.93 -36.21
CA LEU A 13 -4.88 2.01 -35.42
C LEU A 13 -5.22 1.54 -34.00
N LEU A 14 -5.83 0.36 -33.85
CA LEU A 14 -6.10 -0.24 -32.54
C LEU A 14 -4.83 -0.47 -31.73
N VAL A 15 -3.80 -1.07 -32.35
CA VAL A 15 -2.50 -1.28 -31.69
C VAL A 15 -1.86 0.04 -31.32
N GLY A 16 -1.91 1.05 -32.20
CA GLY A 16 -1.38 2.39 -31.92
C GLY A 16 -2.06 3.05 -30.72
N ILE A 17 -3.39 2.97 -30.63
CA ILE A 17 -4.15 3.48 -29.48
C ILE A 17 -3.78 2.72 -28.20
N ALA A 18 -3.71 1.39 -28.26
CA ALA A 18 -3.37 0.57 -27.11
C ALA A 18 -1.97 0.91 -26.57
N VAL A 19 -0.99 1.05 -27.46
CA VAL A 19 0.38 1.45 -27.10
C VAL A 19 0.40 2.86 -26.50
N TYR A 20 -0.32 3.81 -27.10
CA TYR A 20 -0.41 5.18 -26.57
C TYR A 20 -0.98 5.21 -25.14
N ILE A 21 -2.10 4.51 -24.91
CA ILE A 21 -2.73 4.43 -23.57
C ILE A 21 -1.79 3.73 -22.58
N PHE A 22 -1.11 2.66 -22.99
CA PHE A 22 -0.16 1.96 -22.15
C PHE A 22 0.97 2.88 -21.65
N PHE A 23 1.61 3.62 -22.56
CA PHE A 23 2.68 4.54 -22.17
C PHE A 23 2.17 5.71 -21.32
N TRP A 24 0.97 6.24 -21.61
CA TRP A 24 0.35 7.26 -20.78
C TRP A 24 0.06 6.76 -19.35
N ALA A 25 -0.41 5.53 -19.20
CA ALA A 25 -0.69 4.92 -17.90
C ALA A 25 0.60 4.66 -17.09
N VAL A 26 1.68 4.24 -17.76
CA VAL A 26 3.00 4.05 -17.13
C VAL A 26 3.57 5.39 -16.64
N ASP A 27 3.48 6.44 -17.45
CA ASP A 27 3.94 7.79 -17.08
C ASP A 27 3.08 8.43 -15.96
N SER A 28 1.81 8.05 -15.85
CA SER A 28 0.88 8.54 -14.81
C SER A 28 1.20 8.06 -13.38
N GLY A 29 2.38 7.45 -13.15
CA GLY A 29 2.90 7.24 -11.80
C GLY A 29 2.13 6.21 -10.96
N GLN A 30 1.39 5.28 -11.58
CA GLN A 30 0.59 4.27 -10.86
C GLN A 30 1.43 3.28 -10.02
N TYR A 31 2.76 3.41 -10.04
CA TYR A 31 3.70 2.62 -9.24
C TYR A 31 4.16 3.32 -7.96
N ASP A 32 3.85 4.60 -7.79
CA ASP A 32 4.23 5.40 -6.61
C ASP A 32 3.51 4.93 -5.33
N ASP A 33 2.35 4.26 -5.48
CA ASP A 33 1.54 3.74 -4.37
C ASP A 33 1.90 2.28 -3.97
N LEU A 34 2.83 1.62 -4.66
CA LEU A 34 3.33 0.29 -4.24
C LEU A 34 4.37 0.36 -3.12
N GLU A 35 4.87 1.56 -2.79
CA GLU A 35 5.89 1.75 -1.75
C GLU A 35 5.28 1.91 -0.34
N GLY A 36 3.96 2.06 -0.25
CA GLY A 36 3.22 2.35 0.99
C GLY A 36 3.11 1.21 2.02
N PRO A 37 2.82 -0.06 1.68
CA PRO A 37 2.49 -1.08 2.69
C PRO A 37 3.70 -1.79 3.32
N ALA A 38 4.90 -1.68 2.73
CA ALA A 38 6.06 -2.45 3.18
C ALA A 38 6.62 -1.97 4.54
N HIS A 39 6.40 -0.69 4.89
CA HIS A 39 6.91 -0.11 6.12
C HIS A 39 5.95 -0.17 7.32
N SER A 40 4.65 -0.42 7.13
CA SER A 40 3.72 -0.56 8.28
C SER A 40 3.91 -1.88 9.01
N ILE A 41 4.18 -2.98 8.28
CA ILE A 41 4.35 -4.32 8.87
C ILE A 41 5.55 -4.43 9.82
N LEU A 42 6.61 -3.64 9.61
CA LEU A 42 7.82 -3.70 10.46
C LEU A 42 7.74 -2.80 11.70
N PHE A 43 6.79 -1.86 11.74
CA PHE A 43 6.66 -0.87 12.81
C PHE A 43 5.32 -0.94 13.58
N ASP A 44 4.38 -1.82 13.19
CA ASP A 44 3.12 -2.08 13.92
C ASP A 44 3.33 -2.55 15.38
N ASP A 45 4.51 -3.10 15.71
CA ASP A 45 4.86 -3.54 17.07
C ASP A 45 5.04 -2.36 18.06
N GLN A 46 5.20 -1.13 17.55
CA GLN A 46 5.36 0.08 18.38
C GLN A 46 4.02 0.77 18.67
N ASP A 47 2.91 0.27 18.15
CA ASP A 47 1.61 0.90 18.32
C ASP A 47 1.08 0.60 19.74
N PRO A 48 0.96 1.61 20.63
CA PRO A 48 0.59 1.39 22.04
C PRO A 48 -0.81 0.78 22.18
N CYS A 49 -1.66 0.93 21.18
CA CYS A 49 -2.99 0.33 21.13
C CYS A 49 -2.95 -1.20 20.86
N HIS A 50 -1.91 -1.71 20.18
CA HIS A 50 -1.73 -3.14 19.93
C HIS A 50 -1.11 -3.87 21.14
N GLN A 51 -0.24 -3.19 21.89
CA GLN A 51 0.37 -3.74 23.12
C GLN A 51 -0.65 -3.95 24.25
N ALA A 52 -1.76 -3.20 24.26
CA ALA A 52 -2.84 -3.37 25.23
C ALA A 52 -3.61 -4.69 25.03
N ALA A 53 -3.63 -5.26 23.82
CA ALA A 53 -4.29 -6.53 23.51
C ALA A 53 -3.40 -7.76 23.79
N VAL A 54 -2.07 -7.58 23.85
CA VAL A 54 -1.08 -8.66 24.05
C VAL A 54 -0.67 -8.81 25.52
N LYS A 55 -0.98 -7.83 26.39
CA LYS A 55 -0.64 -7.94 27.81
C LYS A 55 -1.54 -8.98 28.51
N PRO A 56 -0.99 -10.10 29.00
CA PRO A 56 -1.78 -11.04 29.77
C PRO A 56 -2.23 -10.36 31.07
N GLU A 57 -3.47 -10.61 31.44
CA GLU A 57 -4.28 -9.99 32.49
C GLU A 57 -3.80 -10.33 33.93
N GLY A 58 -2.48 -10.25 34.17
CA GLY A 58 -1.83 -10.84 35.34
C GLY A 58 -0.95 -9.91 36.18
N GLU A 59 -0.58 -8.72 35.72
CA GLU A 59 0.31 -7.85 36.51
C GLU A 59 -0.47 -6.75 37.23
N LYS A 60 -0.97 -7.11 38.43
CA LYS A 60 -1.38 -6.11 39.43
C LYS A 60 -0.17 -5.25 39.76
N PRO A 61 -0.26 -3.90 39.76
CA PRO A 61 0.80 -3.09 40.32
C PRO A 61 0.82 -3.31 41.83
N LYS A 62 1.75 -4.12 42.32
CA LYS A 62 2.16 -4.15 43.72
C LYS A 62 3.02 -2.90 43.97
N ASP A 63 2.38 -1.95 44.65
CA ASP A 63 2.82 -1.16 45.81
C ASP A 63 4.32 -0.82 46.02
N GLN A 64 4.53 0.33 46.68
CA GLN A 64 5.75 0.92 47.26
C GLN A 64 6.62 1.74 46.29
N ASP A 65 6.94 3.02 46.55
CA ASP A 65 7.48 3.52 47.82
C ASP A 65 7.29 5.03 48.08
N THR A 66 7.00 5.33 49.36
CA THR A 66 7.46 6.47 50.18
C THR A 66 6.96 7.91 49.94
N ILE A 67 6.17 8.34 50.93
CA ILE A 67 6.01 9.72 51.40
C ILE A 67 7.41 10.30 51.76
N PRO A 68 7.72 11.56 51.38
CA PRO A 68 7.94 12.55 52.45
C PRO A 68 7.41 13.96 52.15
N ARG A 69 6.67 14.47 53.15
CA ARG A 69 6.59 15.86 53.65
C ARG A 69 6.10 16.98 52.71
N ALA A 70 4.94 17.54 53.10
CA ALA A 70 4.83 18.92 53.54
C ALA A 70 3.91 18.98 54.77
#